data_AF-B9TFL6-F1
#
_entry.id   AF-B9TFL6-F1
#
_cell.length_a   1.000
_cell.length_b   1.000
_cell.length_c   1.000
_cell.angle_alpha   90.00
_cell.angle_beta   90.00
_cell.angle_gamma   90.00
#
_symmetry.space_group_name_H-M   'P 1'
#
loop_
_entity.id
_entity.type
_entity.pdbx_description
1 polymer ?
#
loop_
_entity_poly.entity_id
_entity_poly.type
_entity_poly.pdbx_seq_one_letter_code
_entity_poly.pdbx_strand_id
1 'polypeptide(L)'
;MDLIDLLHEAAPVMLTGAGYTLLFALAAMLGGLVLGFPIAVLRIAPWAPLRWPAALYVSIMRGTPLLVQLFVIYYGLPSVGIEFTPVTAGILALSLNAGAYLSESLRGAIHSIGVGQWRASFSLGLTYGQALRFVVLPQPCGSRCRR
;
A
#
# COMPACT_ATOMS: atom_id res chain seq x y z
N MET A 1 43.06 14.05 -8.78
CA MET A 1 41.75 13.50 -9.16
C MET A 1 40.84 14.70 -9.31
N ASP A 2 40.62 15.15 -10.53
CA ASP A 2 39.69 16.26 -10.75
C ASP A 2 38.26 15.77 -10.52
N LEU A 3 37.37 16.69 -10.12
CA LEU A 3 35.95 16.37 -9.85
C LEU A 3 35.28 15.65 -11.04
N ILE A 4 35.69 15.99 -12.25
CA ILE A 4 35.16 15.43 -13.51
C ILE A 4 35.53 13.95 -13.63
N ASP A 5 36.74 13.56 -13.26
CA ASP A 5 37.18 12.16 -13.29
C ASP A 5 36.42 11.33 -12.26
N LEU A 6 36.21 11.88 -11.06
CA LEU A 6 35.45 11.23 -9.99
C LEU A 6 33.98 10.99 -10.40
N LEU A 7 33.37 11.96 -11.09
CA LEU A 7 32.01 11.84 -11.62
C LEU A 7 31.93 10.80 -12.74
N HIS A 8 32.92 10.75 -13.64
CA HIS A 8 32.97 9.77 -14.71
C HIS A 8 33.09 8.33 -14.19
N GLU A 9 33.87 8.11 -13.14
CA GLU A 9 33.98 6.79 -12.50
C GLU A 9 32.73 6.41 -11.68
N ALA A 10 32.11 7.36 -11.00
CA ALA A 10 30.93 7.10 -10.16
C ALA A 10 29.63 6.97 -10.98
N ALA A 11 29.53 7.65 -12.13
CA ALA A 11 28.34 7.68 -12.99
C ALA A 11 27.73 6.30 -13.30
N PRO A 12 28.47 5.27 -13.76
CA PRO A 12 27.89 3.97 -14.10
C PRO A 12 27.27 3.25 -12.89
N VAL A 13 27.92 3.33 -11.72
CA VAL A 13 27.43 2.71 -10.48
C VAL A 13 26.18 3.44 -9.98
N MET A 14 26.18 4.78 -10.00
CA MET A 14 25.02 5.57 -9.61
C MET A 14 23.82 5.34 -10.55
N LEU A 15 24.06 5.22 -11.86
CA LEU A 15 23.00 4.94 -12.83
C LEU A 15 22.37 3.56 -12.59
N THR A 16 23.20 2.56 -12.27
CA THR A 16 22.72 1.22 -11.90
C THR A 16 21.90 1.27 -10.61
N GLY A 17 22.36 1.99 -9.59
CA GLY A 17 21.64 2.19 -8.33
C GLY A 17 20.30 2.93 -8.52
N ALA A 18 20.26 3.92 -9.40
CA ALA A 18 19.03 4.61 -9.78
C ALA A 18 18.02 3.66 -10.43
N GLY A 19 18.49 2.75 -11.30
CA GLY A 19 17.68 1.70 -11.90
C GLY A 19 17.04 0.77 -10.86
N TYR A 20 17.81 0.31 -9.87
CA TYR A 20 17.27 -0.49 -8.77
C TYR A 20 16.28 0.29 -7.92
N THR A 21 16.55 1.56 -7.62
CA THR A 21 15.63 2.41 -6.85
C THR A 21 14.28 2.53 -7.54
N LEU A 22 14.29 2.76 -8.86
CA LEU A 22 13.07 2.84 -9.66
C LEU A 22 12.33 1.49 -9.68
N LEU A 23 13.06 0.38 -9.83
CA LEU A 23 12.49 -0.96 -9.78
C LEU A 23 11.78 -1.21 -8.43
N PHE A 24 12.45 -0.95 -7.31
CA PHE A 24 11.86 -1.11 -5.98
C PHE A 24 10.66 -0.19 -5.78
N ALA A 25 10.75 1.08 -6.19
CA ALA A 25 9.66 2.04 -6.05
C ALA A 25 8.41 1.60 -6.83
N LEU A 26 8.56 1.23 -8.10
CA LEU A 26 7.43 0.80 -8.94
C LEU A 26 6.85 -0.54 -8.45
N ALA A 27 7.70 -1.52 -8.15
CA ALA A 27 7.25 -2.82 -7.67
C ALA A 27 6.52 -2.70 -6.33
N ALA A 28 7.05 -1.92 -5.39
CA ALA A 28 6.43 -1.68 -4.09
C ALA A 28 5.12 -0.89 -4.20
N MET A 29 5.05 0.09 -5.12
CA MET A 29 3.83 0.86 -5.36
C MET A 29 2.72 -0.03 -5.92
N LEU A 30 3.03 -0.86 -6.93
CA LEU A 30 2.08 -1.79 -7.53
C LEU A 30 1.65 -2.88 -6.52
N GLY A 31 2.61 -3.52 -5.87
CA GLY A 31 2.34 -4.55 -4.86
C GLY A 31 1.56 -3.98 -3.66
N GLY A 32 1.96 -2.79 -3.19
CA GLY A 32 1.27 -2.06 -2.15
C GLY A 32 -0.15 -1.66 -2.54
N LEU A 33 -0.42 -1.30 -3.79
CA LEU A 33 -1.79 -1.01 -4.25
C LEU A 33 -2.65 -2.27 -4.30
N VAL A 34 -2.10 -3.36 -4.84
CA VAL A 34 -2.77 -4.67 -4.92
C VAL A 34 -3.12 -5.21 -3.53
N LEU A 35 -2.25 -5.01 -2.54
CA LEU A 35 -2.50 -5.39 -1.15
C LEU A 35 -3.38 -4.37 -0.41
N GLY A 36 -3.11 -3.08 -0.58
CA GLY A 36 -3.73 -2.00 0.17
C GLY A 36 -5.20 -1.79 -0.16
N PHE A 37 -5.59 -1.99 -1.43
CA PHE A 37 -6.99 -1.87 -1.86
C PHE A 37 -7.94 -2.86 -1.17
N PRO A 38 -7.72 -4.20 -1.23
CA PRO A 38 -8.59 -5.14 -0.54
C PRO A 38 -8.57 -4.93 0.99
N ILE A 39 -7.43 -4.57 1.57
CA ILE A 39 -7.33 -4.27 3.01
C ILE A 39 -8.18 -3.04 3.36
N ALA A 40 -8.16 -1.98 2.54
CA ALA A 40 -9.02 -0.81 2.74
C ALA A 40 -10.50 -1.18 2.69
N VAL A 41 -10.90 -1.99 1.71
CA VAL A 41 -12.29 -2.48 1.55
C VAL A 41 -12.72 -3.33 2.74
N LEU A 42 -11.87 -4.24 3.23
CA LEU A 42 -12.16 -5.02 4.44
C LEU A 42 -12.32 -4.13 5.68
N ARG A 43 -11.55 -3.03 5.76
CA ARG A 43 -11.61 -2.15 6.93
C ARG A 43 -12.84 -1.25 7.00
N ILE A 44 -13.49 -0.98 5.88
CA ILE A 44 -14.78 -0.26 5.84
C ILE A 44 -15.99 -1.19 5.98
N ALA A 45 -15.78 -2.51 5.89
CA ALA A 45 -16.86 -3.48 5.95
C ALA A 45 -17.62 -3.38 7.28
N PRO A 46 -18.96 -3.58 7.27
CA PRO A 46 -19.78 -3.47 8.47
C PRO A 46 -19.54 -4.61 9.48
N TRP A 47 -18.88 -5.71 9.08
CA TRP A 47 -18.69 -6.89 9.90
C TRP A 47 -17.36 -6.86 10.67
N ALA A 48 -17.46 -6.81 12.00
CA ALA A 48 -16.30 -6.74 12.89
C ALA A 48 -15.27 -7.87 12.70
N PRO A 49 -15.65 -9.14 12.47
CA PRO A 49 -14.69 -10.23 12.25
C PRO A 49 -13.84 -10.06 10.99
N LEU A 50 -14.36 -9.42 9.94
CA LEU A 50 -13.60 -9.12 8.72
C LEU A 50 -12.65 -7.93 8.91
N ARG A 51 -13.09 -6.93 9.69
CA ARG A 51 -12.33 -5.70 9.93
C ARG A 51 -11.12 -5.93 10.83
N TRP A 52 -11.25 -6.78 11.85
CA TRP A 52 -10.22 -6.99 12.86
C TRP A 52 -8.87 -7.48 12.32
N PRO A 53 -8.79 -8.54 11.49
CA PRO A 53 -7.50 -9.00 10.95
C PRO A 53 -6.84 -7.94 10.06
N ALA A 54 -7.63 -7.22 9.25
CA ALA A 54 -7.12 -6.13 8.42
C ALA A 54 -6.60 -4.95 9.26
N ALA A 55 -7.28 -4.62 10.36
CA ALA A 55 -6.82 -3.59 11.31
C ALA A 55 -5.53 -4.01 12.03
N LEU A 56 -5.43 -5.28 12.44
CA LEU A 56 -4.23 -5.84 13.06
C LEU A 56 -3.03 -5.78 12.12
N TYR A 57 -3.20 -6.22 10.87
CA TYR A 57 -2.17 -6.10 9.83
C TYR A 57 -1.65 -4.67 9.70
N VAL A 58 -2.56 -3.69 9.54
CA VAL A 58 -2.18 -2.28 9.37
C VAL A 58 -1.45 -1.76 10.61
N SER A 59 -1.92 -2.12 11.81
CA SER A 59 -1.29 -1.72 13.07
C SER A 59 0.13 -2.26 13.20
N ILE A 60 0.35 -3.54 12.86
CA ILE A 60 1.68 -4.16 12.92
C ILE A 60 2.61 -3.52 11.88
N MET A 61 2.16 -3.40 10.64
CA MET A 61 3.02 -2.91 9.55
C MET A 61 3.37 -1.43 9.68
N ARG A 62 2.48 -0.61 10.26
CA ARG A 62 2.76 0.82 10.52
C ARG A 62 3.43 1.05 11.88
N GLY A 63 3.32 0.10 12.81
CA GLY A 63 3.93 0.15 14.14
C GLY A 63 5.35 -0.43 14.21
N THR A 64 5.77 -1.17 13.18
CA THR A 64 7.12 -1.77 13.09
C THR A 64 7.99 -1.00 12.10
N PRO A 65 9.28 -0.76 12.41
CA PRO A 65 10.19 -0.12 11.48
C PRO A 65 10.37 -0.96 10.20
N LEU A 66 10.40 -0.31 9.03
CA LEU A 66 10.62 -0.98 7.75
C LEU A 66 11.93 -1.82 7.74
N LEU A 67 12.98 -1.31 8.38
CA LEU A 67 14.25 -2.02 8.49
C LEU A 67 14.08 -3.36 9.24
N VAL A 68 13.27 -3.39 10.30
CA VAL A 68 12.97 -4.61 11.06
C VAL A 68 12.18 -5.58 10.19
N GLN A 69 11.20 -5.11 9.42
CA GLN A 69 10.44 -5.95 8.49
C GLN A 69 11.37 -6.61 7.47
N LEU A 70 12.30 -5.84 6.89
CA LEU A 70 13.27 -6.37 5.93
C LEU A 70 14.19 -7.43 6.57
N PHE A 71 14.68 -7.19 7.79
CA PHE A 71 15.49 -8.17 8.51
C PHE A 71 14.73 -9.46 8.82
N VAL A 72 13.47 -9.37 9.23
CA VAL A 72 12.63 -10.55 9.47
C VAL A 72 12.42 -11.33 8.17
N ILE A 73 12.17 -10.64 7.06
CA ILE A 73 11.96 -11.29 5.75
C ILE A 73 13.24 -11.92 5.21
N TYR A 74 14.38 -11.25 5.32
CA TYR A 74 15.62 -11.71 4.70
C TYR A 74 16.41 -12.69 5.58
N TYR A 75 16.48 -12.46 6.90
CA TYR A 75 17.23 -13.32 7.83
C TYR A 75 16.34 -14.21 8.70
N GLY A 76 15.09 -13.82 8.96
CA GLY A 76 14.18 -14.59 9.80
C GLY A 76 13.53 -15.76 9.06
N LEU A 77 12.94 -15.53 7.88
CA LEU A 77 12.22 -16.54 7.10
C LEU A 77 13.07 -17.76 6.66
N PRO A 78 14.38 -17.64 6.39
CA PRO A 78 15.23 -18.81 6.12
C PRO A 78 15.21 -19.86 7.24
N SER A 79 14.96 -19.47 8.50
CA SER A 79 14.81 -20.43 9.62
C SER A 79 13.62 -21.39 9.46
N VAL A 80 12.65 -21.05 8.61
CA VAL A 80 11.47 -21.85 8.28
C VAL A 80 11.61 -22.49 6.87
N GLY A 81 12.77 -22.36 6.23
CA GLY A 81 13.07 -22.93 4.91
C GLY A 81 12.60 -22.08 3.72
N ILE A 82 12.21 -20.82 3.95
CA ILE A 82 11.84 -19.88 2.88
C ILE A 82 12.99 -18.91 2.65
N GLU A 83 13.69 -19.08 1.54
CA GLU A 83 14.81 -18.21 1.15
C GLU A 83 14.41 -17.28 0.02
N PHE A 84 14.71 -15.99 0.18
CA PHE A 84 14.45 -14.98 -0.83
C PHE A 84 15.76 -14.34 -1.29
N THR A 85 15.82 -13.99 -2.58
CA THR A 85 16.90 -13.12 -3.06
C THR A 85 16.77 -11.73 -2.40
N PRO A 86 17.87 -10.97 -2.24
CA PRO A 86 17.81 -9.62 -1.64
C PRO A 86 16.82 -8.69 -2.33
N VAL A 87 16.72 -8.81 -3.66
CA VAL A 87 15.78 -8.01 -4.48
C VAL A 87 14.34 -8.40 -4.16
N THR A 88 14.02 -9.70 -4.15
CA THR A 88 12.66 -10.16 -3.84
C THR A 88 12.25 -9.83 -2.41
N ALA A 89 13.15 -10.01 -1.44
CA ALA A 89 12.92 -9.67 -0.04
C ALA A 89 12.64 -8.17 0.13
N GLY A 90 13.42 -7.32 -0.54
CA GLY A 90 13.22 -5.87 -0.56
C GLY A 90 11.88 -5.47 -1.15
N ILE A 91 11.52 -6.01 -2.31
CA ILE A 91 10.22 -5.74 -2.96
C ILE A 91 9.06 -6.18 -2.04
N LEU A 92 9.16 -7.35 -1.41
CA LEU A 92 8.12 -7.89 -0.55
C LEU A 92 7.94 -7.04 0.72
N ALA A 93 9.04 -6.71 1.41
CA ALA A 93 9.02 -5.85 2.59
C ALA A 93 8.42 -4.47 2.27
N LEU A 94 8.89 -3.84 1.19
CA LEU A 94 8.39 -2.55 0.74
C LEU A 94 6.92 -2.61 0.34
N SER A 95 6.49 -3.66 -0.36
CA SER A 95 5.08 -3.84 -0.77
C SER A 95 4.14 -4.01 0.41
N LEU A 96 4.53 -4.81 1.42
CA LEU A 96 3.73 -4.98 2.64
C LEU A 96 3.60 -3.66 3.41
N ASN A 97 4.73 -2.96 3.58
CA ASN A 97 4.75 -1.67 4.24
C ASN A 97 3.90 -0.64 3.50
N ALA A 98 4.17 -0.45 2.20
CA ALA A 98 3.43 0.47 1.34
C ALA A 98 1.93 0.12 1.32
N GLY A 99 1.57 -1.16 1.25
CA GLY A 99 0.17 -1.60 1.27
C GLY A 99 -0.57 -1.21 2.55
N ALA A 100 0.08 -1.23 3.70
CA ALA A 100 -0.52 -0.76 4.95
C ALA A 100 -0.81 0.76 4.91
N TYR A 101 0.13 1.57 4.43
CA TYR A 101 -0.07 3.01 4.28
C TYR A 101 -1.10 3.36 3.20
N LEU A 102 -1.04 2.71 2.03
CA LEU A 102 -2.02 2.89 0.95
C LEU A 102 -3.42 2.49 1.41
N SER A 103 -3.55 1.41 2.19
CA SER A 103 -4.86 1.01 2.72
C SER A 103 -5.50 2.09 3.60
N GLU A 104 -4.69 2.83 4.37
CA GLU A 104 -5.17 3.92 5.21
C GLU A 104 -5.58 5.13 4.38
N SER A 105 -4.78 5.50 3.38
CA SER A 105 -5.08 6.57 2.44
C SER A 105 -6.37 6.28 1.66
N LEU A 106 -6.54 5.05 1.15
CA LEU A 106 -7.75 4.61 0.44
C LEU A 106 -8.98 4.59 1.37
N ARG A 107 -8.84 4.10 2.60
CA ARG A 107 -9.91 4.13 3.60
C ARG A 107 -10.33 5.57 3.90
N GLY A 108 -9.37 6.48 4.07
CA GLY A 108 -9.62 7.91 4.27
C GLY A 108 -10.33 8.54 3.07
N ALA A 109 -9.90 8.21 1.85
CA ALA A 109 -10.53 8.63 0.61
C ALA A 109 -12.01 8.17 0.54
N ILE A 110 -12.30 6.91 0.87
CA ILE A 110 -13.68 6.39 0.87
C ILE A 110 -14.55 7.10 1.93
N HIS A 111 -14.01 7.34 3.13
CA HIS A 111 -14.73 8.06 4.17
C HIS A 111 -14.96 9.55 3.87
N SER A 112 -14.20 10.13 2.95
CA SER A 112 -14.41 11.52 2.52
C SER A 112 -15.69 11.71 1.69
N ILE A 113 -16.27 10.62 1.18
CA ILE A 113 -17.51 10.64 0.40
C ILE A 113 -18.69 10.94 1.31
N GLY A 114 -19.48 11.96 0.94
CA GLY A 114 -20.60 12.42 1.74
C GLY A 114 -21.65 11.33 2.00
N VAL A 115 -22.14 11.26 3.23
CA VAL A 115 -23.18 10.30 3.68
C VAL A 115 -24.45 10.37 2.83
N GLY A 116 -24.71 11.50 2.17
CA GLY A 116 -25.83 11.64 1.22
C GLY A 116 -25.76 10.67 0.04
N GLN A 117 -24.57 10.38 -0.49
CA GLN A 117 -24.39 9.42 -1.58
C GLN A 117 -24.72 7.99 -1.14
N TRP A 118 -24.33 7.65 0.09
CA TRP A 118 -24.71 6.38 0.72
C TRP A 118 -26.22 6.27 0.94
N ARG A 119 -26.86 7.32 1.45
CA ARG A 119 -28.32 7.31 1.66
C ARG A 119 -29.09 7.23 0.33
N ALA A 120 -28.64 7.96 -0.69
CA ALA A 120 -29.26 7.94 -2.01
C ALA A 120 -29.18 6.55 -2.67
N SER A 121 -28.03 5.87 -2.56
CA SER A 121 -27.89 4.51 -3.10
C SER A 121 -28.81 3.51 -2.39
N PHE A 122 -28.95 3.60 -1.06
CA PHE A 122 -29.90 2.77 -0.32
C PHE A 122 -31.37 3.08 -0.66
N SER A 123 -31.72 4.36 -0.91
CA SER A 123 -33.06 4.74 -1.38
C SER A 123 -33.39 4.20 -2.78
N LEU A 124 -32.37 3.93 -3.60
CA LEU A 124 -32.51 3.27 -4.90
C LEU A 124 -32.57 1.73 -4.79
N GLY A 125 -32.59 1.18 -3.57
CA GLY A 125 -32.65 -0.26 -3.32
C GLY A 125 -31.31 -1.00 -3.52
N LEU A 126 -30.18 -0.29 -3.64
CA LEU A 126 -28.88 -0.92 -3.79
C LEU A 126 -28.41 -1.54 -2.46
N THR A 127 -27.90 -2.77 -2.53
CA THR A 127 -27.21 -3.41 -1.40
C THR A 127 -25.88 -2.71 -1.10
N TYR A 128 -25.32 -2.91 0.10
CA TYR A 128 -24.04 -2.29 0.49
C TYR A 128 -22.90 -2.54 -0.52
N GLY A 129 -22.77 -3.76 -1.03
CA GLY A 129 -21.76 -4.10 -2.03
C GLY A 129 -22.00 -3.41 -3.39
N GLN A 130 -23.26 -3.27 -3.80
CA GLN A 130 -23.63 -2.55 -5.03
C GLN A 130 -23.40 -1.04 -4.87
N ALA A 131 -23.80 -0.46 -3.74
CA ALA A 131 -23.52 0.94 -3.41
C ALA A 131 -22.01 1.22 -3.43
N LEU A 132 -21.22 0.33 -2.82
CA LEU A 132 -19.77 0.44 -2.82
C LEU A 132 -19.19 0.35 -4.24
N ARG A 133 -19.57 -0.65 -5.03
CA ARG A 133 -19.03 -0.91 -6.37
C ARG A 133 -19.43 0.13 -7.42
N PHE A 134 -20.67 0.60 -7.40
CA PHE A 134 -21.23 1.43 -8.47
C PHE A 134 -21.30 2.92 -8.15
N VAL A 135 -21.31 3.29 -6.87
CA VAL A 135 -21.45 4.70 -6.45
C VAL A 135 -20.16 5.18 -5.79
N VAL A 136 -19.67 4.48 -4.78
CA VAL A 136 -18.61 4.98 -3.90
C VAL A 136 -17.21 4.79 -4.50
N LEU A 137 -16.87 3.58 -4.97
CA LEU A 137 -15.56 3.27 -5.54
C LEU A 137 -15.22 4.02 -6.84
N PRO A 138 -16.14 4.23 -7.81
CA PRO A 138 -15.81 4.92 -9.06
C PRO A 138 -15.78 6.45 -8.92
N GLN A 139 -16.16 7.01 -7.76
CA GLN A 139 -16.12 8.45 -7.58
C GLN A 139 -14.66 8.91 -7.49
N PRO A 140 -14.23 9.87 -8.34
CA PRO A 140 -12.94 10.51 -8.14
C PRO A 140 -12.99 11.10 -6.73
N CYS A 141 -12.02 10.72 -5.90
CA CYS A 141 -11.84 11.24 -4.57
C CYS A 141 -11.44 12.72 -4.70
N GLY A 142 -12.42 13.54 -5.04
CA GLY A 142 -12.31 14.97 -5.19
C GLY A 142 -12.25 15.53 -3.79
N SER A 143 -11.02 15.79 -3.36
CA SER A 143 -10.73 16.74 -2.31
C SER A 143 -11.64 17.95 -2.50
N ARG A 144 -12.50 18.18 -1.50
CA ARG A 144 -13.00 19.51 -1.16
C ARG A 144 -13.89 20.14 -2.23
N CYS A 145 -15.17 19.75 -2.23
CA CYS A 145 -16.22 20.66 -2.65
C CYS A 145 -17.39 20.62 -1.66
N ARG A 146 -17.24 21.32 -0.52
CA ARG A 146 -18.25 22.28 -0.06
C ARG A 146 -17.86 22.99 1.24
N ARG A 147 -18.07 24.31 1.17
CA ARG A 147 -18.48 25.25 2.22
C ARG A 147 -17.43 25.69 3.22
#